data_AF-A0A519XLT5-F1
#
_entry.id   AF-A0A519XLT5-F1
#
_cell.length_a   1.000
_cell.length_b   1.000
_cell.length_c   1.000
_cell.angle_alpha   90.00
_cell.angle_beta   90.00
_cell.angle_gamma   90.00
#
_symmetry.space_group_name_H-M   'P 1'
#
loop_
_entity.id
_entity.type
_entity.pdbx_description
1 polymer ?
#
loop_
_entity_poly.entity_id
_entity_poly.type
_entity_poly.pdbx_seq_one_letter_code
_entity_poly.pdbx_strand_id
1 'polypeptide(L)'
;MKRILLAIAMVFSTTILFAQQTTFPVNGSFDTRPGMFAFTNATIVVNANQTLSNATLLIKGQTIKAVGAGVAVPKGYVVVDLKGKFIYPSMVDAFSSYGITEAPAQARGFGGQRQSIFVSTKKGAYGWNEAIRPETYVKNIFSVDTKKADELRKAGFGSVNVISRDGIARGVSAAVSLNEGADNAVILKDQTAANYSFNKGTSSNDYPTSLMGSIALLRQTYYDAQWY
;
A
#
# COMPACT_ATOMS: atom_id res chain seq x y z
N MET A 1 13.11 -25.79 47.07
CA MET A 1 12.12 -26.34 46.10
C MET A 1 11.32 -25.24 45.38
N LYS A 2 10.64 -24.31 46.08
CA LYS A 2 9.85 -23.23 45.45
C LYS A 2 10.61 -22.34 44.45
N ARG A 3 11.87 -21.99 44.74
CA ARG A 3 12.73 -21.17 43.84
C ARG A 3 13.15 -21.91 42.55
N ILE A 4 13.30 -23.23 42.62
CA ILE A 4 13.64 -24.08 41.46
C ILE A 4 12.42 -24.24 40.56
N LEU A 5 11.23 -24.44 41.15
CA LEU A 5 9.95 -24.47 40.42
C LEU A 5 9.66 -23.15 39.68
N LEU A 6 9.96 -22.00 40.31
CA LEU A 6 9.83 -20.68 39.68
C LEU A 6 10.80 -20.47 38.51
N ALA A 7 12.05 -20.94 38.64
CA ALA A 7 13.03 -20.86 37.56
C ALA A 7 12.63 -21.72 36.34
N ILE A 8 12.10 -22.92 36.58
CA ILE A 8 11.60 -23.82 35.52
C ILE A 8 10.38 -23.21 34.82
N ALA A 9 9.45 -22.61 35.57
CA ALA A 9 8.28 -21.93 35.01
C ALA A 9 8.67 -20.70 34.16
N MET A 10 9.71 -19.96 34.56
CA MET A 10 10.20 -18.82 33.80
C MET A 10 10.89 -19.25 32.49
N VAL A 11 11.68 -20.33 32.51
CA VAL A 11 12.27 -20.92 31.30
C VAL A 11 11.19 -21.44 30.34
N PHE A 12 10.15 -22.11 30.85
CA PHE A 12 9.01 -22.56 30.04
C PHE A 12 8.17 -21.40 29.48
N SER A 13 8.07 -20.26 30.17
CA SER A 13 7.38 -19.09 29.66
C SER A 13 8.18 -18.38 28.56
N THR A 14 9.51 -18.38 28.64
CA THR A 14 10.36 -17.78 27.60
C THR A 14 10.39 -18.57 26.30
N THR A 15 10.21 -19.90 26.31
CA THR A 15 10.18 -20.70 25.08
C THR A 15 8.89 -20.51 24.27
N ILE A 16 7.78 -20.14 24.93
CA ILE A 16 6.51 -19.84 24.24
C ILE A 16 6.58 -18.52 23.46
N LEU A 17 7.40 -17.56 23.92
CA LEU A 17 7.58 -16.26 23.24
C LEU A 17 8.35 -16.39 21.91
N PHE A 18 9.22 -17.38 21.76
CA PHE A 18 9.95 -17.64 20.51
C PHE A 18 9.19 -18.52 19.50
N ALA A 19 8.00 -19.01 19.87
CA ALA A 19 7.19 -19.89 19.05
C ALA A 19 6.08 -19.18 18.25
N GLN A 20 6.12 -17.85 18.14
CA GLN A 20 5.17 -17.11 17.29
C GLN A 20 5.49 -17.36 15.81
N GLN A 21 4.95 -18.45 15.31
CA GLN A 21 4.90 -18.84 13.91
C GLN A 21 3.99 -17.88 13.14
N THR A 22 4.27 -17.69 11.85
CA THR A 22 3.42 -16.95 10.93
C THR A 22 1.96 -17.38 11.09
N THR A 23 1.05 -16.43 11.32
CA THR A 23 -0.36 -16.67 11.70
C THR A 23 -1.18 -17.39 10.64
N PHE A 24 -0.66 -17.55 9.42
CA PHE A 24 -1.32 -18.29 8.35
C PHE A 24 -0.78 -19.72 8.24
N PRO A 25 -1.66 -20.74 8.10
CA PRO A 25 -1.23 -22.10 7.84
C PRO A 25 -0.57 -22.19 6.46
N VAL A 26 0.64 -22.73 6.39
CA VAL A 26 1.33 -23.03 5.14
C VAL A 26 1.08 -24.50 4.81
N ASN A 27 0.70 -24.78 3.57
CA ASN A 27 0.59 -26.16 3.11
C ASN A 27 1.98 -26.67 2.70
N GLY A 28 2.57 -27.55 3.52
CA GLY A 28 3.90 -28.13 3.27
C GLY A 28 4.99 -27.68 4.25
N SER A 29 6.24 -28.01 3.94
CA SER A 29 7.39 -27.61 4.76
C SER A 29 7.74 -26.13 4.53
N PHE A 30 8.01 -25.40 5.60
CA PHE A 30 8.50 -24.03 5.52
C PHE A 30 9.88 -23.98 4.83
N ASP A 31 9.96 -23.37 3.64
CA ASP A 31 11.23 -23.03 2.99
C ASP A 31 11.57 -21.56 3.27
N THR A 32 12.19 -21.30 4.42
CA THR A 32 12.66 -19.95 4.79
C THR A 32 14.14 -19.81 4.47
N ARG A 33 14.46 -19.49 3.21
CA ARG A 33 15.85 -19.18 2.85
C ARG A 33 16.22 -17.78 3.36
N PRO A 34 17.43 -17.57 3.89
CA PRO A 34 17.87 -16.28 4.42
C PRO A 34 17.96 -15.15 3.37
N GLY A 35 17.68 -15.44 2.09
CA GLY A 35 17.56 -14.43 1.02
C GLY A 35 18.81 -13.56 0.89
N MET A 36 19.99 -14.18 0.87
CA MET A 36 21.27 -13.48 0.81
C MET A 36 21.78 -13.43 -0.63
N PHE A 37 21.69 -12.25 -1.26
CA PHE A 37 22.06 -12.03 -2.66
C PHE A 37 23.13 -10.94 -2.77
N ALA A 38 24.13 -11.19 -3.61
CA ALA A 38 25.19 -10.25 -3.95
C ALA A 38 25.15 -9.99 -5.45
N PHE A 39 24.75 -8.80 -5.85
CA PHE A 39 24.76 -8.37 -7.25
C PHE A 39 26.07 -7.64 -7.52
N THR A 40 26.96 -8.21 -8.32
CA THR A 40 28.31 -7.69 -8.57
C THR A 40 28.43 -7.07 -9.96
N ASN A 41 29.42 -6.20 -10.14
CA ASN A 41 29.78 -5.55 -11.43
C ASN A 41 28.65 -4.76 -12.09
N ALA A 42 27.64 -4.32 -11.32
CA ALA A 42 26.54 -3.53 -11.83
C ALA A 42 26.89 -2.03 -11.85
N THR A 43 26.22 -1.27 -12.71
CA THR A 43 26.12 0.18 -12.55
C THR A 43 24.93 0.48 -11.65
N ILE A 44 25.17 0.99 -10.44
CA ILE A 44 24.13 1.19 -9.44
C ILE A 44 23.85 2.67 -9.27
N VAL A 45 22.61 3.09 -9.53
CA VAL A 45 22.14 4.42 -9.18
C VAL A 45 21.61 4.38 -7.75
N VAL A 46 22.23 5.15 -6.86
CA VAL A 46 21.85 5.19 -5.44
C VAL A 46 20.83 6.30 -5.21
N ASN A 47 21.07 7.47 -5.81
CA ASN A 47 20.20 8.63 -5.75
C ASN A 47 20.46 9.53 -6.98
N ALA A 48 19.77 10.67 -7.08
CA ALA A 48 19.86 11.59 -8.21
C ALA A 48 21.28 12.08 -8.52
N ASN A 49 22.17 12.11 -7.52
CA ASN A 49 23.52 12.68 -7.64
C ASN A 49 24.62 11.61 -7.57
N GLN A 50 24.26 10.34 -7.37
CA GLN A 50 25.23 9.28 -7.10
C GLN A 50 24.94 8.03 -7.92
N THR A 51 25.83 7.79 -8.87
CA THR A 51 25.89 6.56 -9.66
C THR A 51 27.25 5.91 -9.47
N LEU A 52 27.25 4.61 -9.16
CA LEU A 52 28.44 3.83 -8.90
C LEU A 52 28.64 2.82 -10.04
N SER A 53 29.78 2.87 -10.71
CA SER A 53 30.15 1.91 -11.76
C SER A 53 30.94 0.73 -11.17
N ASN A 54 30.75 -0.47 -11.73
CA ASN A 54 31.38 -1.71 -11.26
C ASN A 54 31.19 -1.95 -9.74
N ALA A 55 29.99 -1.65 -9.26
CA ALA A 55 29.65 -1.71 -7.85
C ALA A 55 28.98 -3.04 -7.49
N THR A 56 28.97 -3.32 -6.18
CA THR A 56 28.32 -4.49 -5.61
C THR A 56 27.20 -4.07 -4.67
N LEU A 57 26.04 -4.71 -4.79
CA LEU A 57 24.88 -4.58 -3.89
C LEU A 57 24.70 -5.87 -3.10
N LEU A 58 24.75 -5.77 -1.77
CA LEU A 58 24.48 -6.87 -0.86
C LEU A 58 23.07 -6.73 -0.28
N ILE A 59 22.24 -7.75 -0.47
CA ILE A 59 20.88 -7.84 0.09
C ILE A 59 20.82 -9.04 1.05
N LYS A 60 20.19 -8.84 2.20
CA LYS A 60 19.85 -9.93 3.14
C LYS A 60 18.40 -9.79 3.55
N GLY A 61 17.59 -10.78 3.14
CA GLY A 61 16.14 -10.74 3.28
C GLY A 61 15.56 -9.53 2.53
N GLN A 62 14.87 -8.65 3.26
CA GLN A 62 14.23 -7.45 2.71
C GLN A 62 15.07 -6.17 2.89
N THR A 63 16.34 -6.29 3.31
CA THR A 63 17.19 -5.13 3.63
C THR A 63 18.45 -5.10 2.78
N ILE A 64 18.80 -3.91 2.31
CA ILE A 64 20.12 -3.65 1.72
C ILE A 64 21.13 -3.59 2.86
N LYS A 65 22.22 -4.37 2.76
CA LYS A 65 23.29 -4.41 3.75
C LYS A 65 24.48 -3.54 3.38
N ALA A 66 24.83 -3.48 2.10
CA ALA A 66 25.90 -2.63 1.62
C ALA A 66 25.72 -2.34 0.13
N VAL A 67 26.19 -1.17 -0.30
CA VAL A 67 26.30 -0.77 -1.70
C VAL A 67 27.61 0.01 -1.87
N GLY A 68 28.40 -0.33 -2.89
CA GLY A 68 29.69 0.34 -3.10
C GLY A 68 30.57 -0.31 -4.15
N ALA A 69 31.53 0.46 -4.66
CA ALA A 69 32.65 -0.10 -5.40
C ALA A 69 33.60 -0.84 -4.45
N GLY A 70 34.09 -2.02 -4.82
CA GLY A 70 35.03 -2.81 -4.02
C GLY A 70 34.45 -3.45 -2.75
N VAL A 71 33.13 -3.51 -2.59
CA VAL A 71 32.50 -4.25 -1.49
C VAL A 71 32.78 -5.74 -1.64
N ALA A 72 33.51 -6.30 -0.66
CA ALA A 72 33.77 -7.74 -0.62
C ALA A 72 32.48 -8.51 -0.32
N VAL A 73 32.26 -9.61 -1.05
CA VAL A 73 31.10 -10.47 -0.85
C VAL A 73 31.38 -11.46 0.29
N PRO A 74 30.62 -11.43 1.41
CA PRO A 74 30.78 -12.38 2.50
C PRO A 74 30.39 -13.81 2.08
N LYS A 75 30.88 -14.82 2.82
CA LYS A 75 30.46 -16.22 2.60
C LYS A 75 28.95 -16.38 2.81
N GLY A 76 28.33 -17.25 2.00
CA GLY A 76 26.89 -17.58 2.08
C GLY A 76 25.97 -16.68 1.24
N TYR A 77 26.51 -15.70 0.52
CA TYR A 77 25.76 -14.94 -0.48
C TYR A 77 25.70 -15.68 -1.81
N VAL A 78 24.53 -15.67 -2.44
CA VAL A 78 24.37 -16.07 -3.85
C VAL A 78 24.85 -14.92 -4.72
N VAL A 79 25.93 -15.16 -5.46
CA VAL A 79 26.55 -14.14 -6.32
C VAL A 79 25.89 -14.15 -7.70
N VAL A 80 25.46 -12.97 -8.14
CA VAL A 80 24.87 -12.75 -9.47
C VAL A 80 25.69 -11.65 -10.16
N ASP A 81 26.34 -12.01 -11.27
CA ASP A 81 27.08 -11.06 -12.08
C ASP A 81 26.14 -10.26 -12.98
N LEU A 82 26.13 -8.94 -12.80
CA LEU A 82 25.29 -8.00 -13.54
C LEU A 82 26.13 -7.06 -14.40
N LYS A 83 27.28 -7.53 -14.90
CA LYS A 83 28.14 -6.76 -15.81
C LYS A 83 27.35 -6.16 -16.98
N GLY A 84 27.50 -4.86 -17.17
CA GLY A 84 26.81 -4.10 -18.22
C GLY A 84 25.32 -3.85 -17.97
N LYS A 85 24.80 -4.22 -16.79
CA LYS A 85 23.43 -3.94 -16.37
C LYS A 85 23.39 -2.78 -15.36
N PHE A 86 22.21 -2.18 -15.24
CA PHE A 86 21.94 -1.11 -14.30
C PHE A 86 21.02 -1.60 -13.19
N ILE A 87 21.31 -1.18 -11.96
CA ILE A 87 20.39 -1.31 -10.83
C ILE A 87 19.91 0.09 -10.47
N TYR A 88 18.59 0.25 -10.40
CA TYR A 88 17.93 1.48 -9.99
C TYR A 88 17.06 1.22 -8.77
N PRO A 89 16.85 2.22 -7.90
CA PRO A 89 15.77 2.19 -6.94
C PRO A 89 14.45 2.12 -7.71
N SER A 90 13.53 1.28 -7.23
CA SER A 90 12.21 1.21 -7.84
C SER A 90 11.47 2.54 -7.73
N MET A 91 10.69 2.88 -8.74
CA MET A 91 9.85 4.08 -8.69
C MET A 91 8.68 3.91 -7.71
N VAL A 92 8.20 5.05 -7.22
CA VAL A 92 7.04 5.15 -6.33
C VAL A 92 5.95 5.97 -7.03
N ASP A 93 4.79 5.35 -7.27
CA ASP A 93 3.61 6.09 -7.76
C ASP A 93 2.81 6.64 -6.57
N ALA A 94 2.70 7.96 -6.48
CA ALA A 94 1.97 8.61 -5.38
C ALA A 94 0.44 8.61 -5.55
N PHE A 95 -0.08 8.32 -6.75
CA PHE A 95 -1.50 8.46 -7.07
C PHE A 95 -2.03 7.33 -7.97
N SER A 96 -2.17 6.13 -7.42
CA SER A 96 -2.66 4.96 -8.15
C SER A 96 -4.06 4.51 -7.71
N SER A 97 -4.82 3.88 -8.61
CA SER A 97 -6.02 3.09 -8.25
C SER A 97 -5.78 1.59 -8.38
N TYR A 98 -4.51 1.17 -8.36
CA TYR A 98 -4.11 -0.23 -8.35
C TYR A 98 -4.81 -1.04 -7.24
N GLY A 99 -5.32 -2.22 -7.58
CA GLY A 99 -5.96 -3.12 -6.63
C GLY A 99 -7.28 -2.62 -6.04
N ILE A 100 -7.89 -1.59 -6.64
CA ILE A 100 -9.21 -1.09 -6.27
C ILE A 100 -10.16 -1.30 -7.45
N THR A 101 -11.30 -1.92 -7.16
CA THR A 101 -12.41 -1.98 -8.11
C THR A 101 -13.07 -0.61 -8.18
N GLU A 102 -12.84 0.12 -9.26
CA GLU A 102 -13.53 1.39 -9.50
C GLU A 102 -15.01 1.12 -9.77
N ALA A 103 -15.88 1.76 -8.99
CA ALA A 103 -17.31 1.66 -9.21
C ALA A 103 -17.67 2.35 -10.55
N PRO A 104 -18.55 1.75 -11.37
CA PRO A 104 -18.91 2.33 -12.65
C PRO A 104 -19.54 3.70 -12.44
N ALA A 105 -19.15 4.66 -13.27
CA ALA A 105 -19.80 5.97 -13.29
C ALA A 105 -21.29 5.75 -13.59
N GLN A 106 -22.16 6.27 -12.71
CA GLN A 106 -23.60 6.13 -12.88
C GLN A 106 -23.99 6.84 -14.18
N ALA A 107 -24.39 6.05 -15.19
CA ALA A 107 -24.82 6.59 -16.47
C ALA A 107 -26.09 7.41 -16.24
N ARG A 108 -25.96 8.74 -16.29
CA ARG A 108 -27.12 9.64 -16.21
C ARG A 108 -27.86 9.57 -17.53
N GLY A 109 -28.87 8.69 -17.59
CA GLY A 109 -29.76 8.59 -18.73
C GLY A 109 -30.37 9.95 -19.08
N PHE A 110 -30.34 10.29 -20.38
CA PHE A 110 -31.02 11.47 -20.91
C PHE A 110 -32.51 11.14 -21.07
N GLY A 111 -33.41 11.88 -20.40
CA GLY A 111 -34.85 11.82 -20.65
C GLY A 111 -35.75 11.13 -19.62
N GLY A 112 -35.23 10.68 -18.46
CA GLY A 112 -36.07 10.15 -17.37
C GLY A 112 -36.45 11.24 -16.34
N GLN A 113 -37.64 11.14 -15.74
CA GLN A 113 -38.02 11.95 -14.56
C GLN A 113 -37.00 11.69 -13.44
N ARG A 114 -36.14 12.67 -13.16
CA ARG A 114 -35.19 12.59 -12.05
C ARG A 114 -35.93 12.79 -10.75
N GLN A 115 -35.92 11.77 -9.89
CA GLN A 115 -36.20 11.98 -8.47
C GLN A 115 -35.01 12.69 -7.85
N SER A 116 -35.27 13.83 -7.22
CA SER A 116 -34.22 14.56 -6.50
C SER A 116 -33.85 13.84 -5.21
N ILE A 117 -32.56 13.52 -5.08
CA ILE A 117 -32.02 12.84 -3.91
C ILE A 117 -31.22 13.88 -3.10
N PHE A 118 -31.79 14.32 -1.99
CA PHE A 118 -31.18 15.33 -1.11
C PHE A 118 -30.40 14.71 0.07
N VAL A 119 -30.82 13.53 0.51
CA VAL A 119 -30.21 12.79 1.63
C VAL A 119 -29.64 11.48 1.10
N SER A 120 -28.52 11.05 1.68
CA SER A 120 -27.86 9.81 1.31
C SER A 120 -28.79 8.60 1.40
N THR A 121 -28.74 7.77 0.36
CA THR A 121 -29.44 6.50 0.16
C THR A 121 -28.64 5.28 0.61
N LYS A 122 -27.39 5.50 1.06
CA LYS A 122 -26.52 4.43 1.58
C LYS A 122 -27.13 3.81 2.84
N LYS A 123 -26.62 2.64 3.25
CA LYS A 123 -26.94 2.01 4.55
C LYS A 123 -25.68 1.99 5.41
N GLY A 124 -25.81 2.27 6.72
CA GLY A 124 -24.70 2.29 7.67
C GLY A 124 -24.39 3.69 8.24
N ALA A 125 -23.18 3.85 8.78
CA ALA A 125 -22.70 5.11 9.33
C ALA A 125 -22.02 5.94 8.25
N TYR A 126 -22.76 6.89 7.67
CA TYR A 126 -22.31 7.77 6.59
C TYR A 126 -22.77 9.22 6.83
N GLY A 127 -22.07 10.17 6.20
CA GLY A 127 -22.50 11.56 6.19
C GLY A 127 -23.75 11.77 5.32
N TRP A 128 -24.55 12.80 5.61
CA TRP A 128 -25.79 13.07 4.87
C TRP A 128 -25.61 13.20 3.35
N ASN A 129 -24.41 13.55 2.88
CA ASN A 129 -24.03 13.61 1.47
C ASN A 129 -23.12 12.44 1.05
N GLU A 130 -23.55 11.64 0.09
CA GLU A 130 -22.80 10.46 -0.40
C GLU A 130 -21.46 10.76 -1.08
N ALA A 131 -21.24 12.01 -1.49
CA ALA A 131 -19.95 12.43 -2.04
C ALA A 131 -18.89 12.61 -0.95
N ILE A 132 -19.28 12.66 0.32
CA ILE A 132 -18.38 12.71 1.48
C ILE A 132 -18.24 11.29 2.03
N ARG A 133 -17.08 10.67 1.79
CA ARG A 133 -16.79 9.27 2.15
C ARG A 133 -15.55 9.11 3.03
N PRO A 134 -15.42 9.86 4.15
CA PRO A 134 -14.27 9.73 5.06
C PRO A 134 -14.12 8.32 5.64
N GLU A 135 -15.20 7.55 5.72
CA GLU A 135 -15.23 6.16 6.19
C GLU A 135 -14.52 5.16 5.27
N THR A 136 -14.17 5.58 4.05
CA THR A 136 -13.52 4.69 3.08
C THR A 136 -12.05 4.51 3.42
N TYR A 137 -11.68 3.34 3.92
CA TYR A 137 -10.29 2.96 4.12
C TYR A 137 -9.85 2.01 3.00
N VAL A 138 -8.85 2.41 2.23
CA VAL A 138 -8.32 1.60 1.11
C VAL A 138 -7.90 0.20 1.57
N LYS A 139 -7.33 0.07 2.78
CA LYS A 139 -6.92 -1.24 3.34
C LYS A 139 -8.06 -2.27 3.42
N ASN A 140 -9.32 -1.83 3.50
CA ASN A 140 -10.48 -2.72 3.64
C ASN A 140 -11.05 -3.17 2.27
N ILE A 141 -10.71 -2.46 1.20
CA ILE A 141 -11.27 -2.67 -0.15
C ILE A 141 -10.19 -3.03 -1.18
N PHE A 142 -8.93 -3.05 -0.77
CA PHE A 142 -7.78 -3.37 -1.60
C PHE A 142 -7.68 -4.88 -1.81
N SER A 143 -7.37 -5.29 -3.03
CA SER A 143 -6.97 -6.67 -3.35
C SER A 143 -5.90 -6.67 -4.44
N VAL A 144 -4.91 -7.56 -4.32
CA VAL A 144 -3.78 -7.64 -5.25
C VAL A 144 -4.26 -8.09 -6.64
N ASP A 145 -4.04 -7.24 -7.64
CA ASP A 145 -4.18 -7.59 -9.06
C ASP A 145 -2.78 -7.95 -9.61
N THR A 146 -2.55 -9.23 -9.85
CA THR A 146 -1.23 -9.74 -10.30
C THR A 146 -0.87 -9.22 -11.70
N LYS A 147 -1.84 -9.08 -12.60
CA LYS A 147 -1.60 -8.62 -13.97
C LYS A 147 -1.20 -7.15 -14.00
N LYS A 148 -1.94 -6.30 -13.29
CA LYS A 148 -1.58 -4.88 -13.19
C LYS A 148 -0.28 -4.66 -12.42
N ALA A 149 0.00 -5.48 -11.40
CA ALA A 149 1.28 -5.43 -10.70
C ALA A 149 2.44 -5.74 -11.66
N ASP A 150 2.31 -6.74 -12.52
CA ASP A 150 3.31 -7.08 -13.54
C ASP A 150 3.57 -5.94 -14.52
N GLU A 151 2.51 -5.28 -15.00
CA GLU A 151 2.62 -4.13 -15.90
C GLU A 151 3.38 -2.98 -15.23
N LEU A 152 3.03 -2.64 -13.98
CA LEU A 152 3.69 -1.58 -13.22
C LEU A 152 5.15 -1.93 -12.90
N ARG A 153 5.45 -3.20 -12.57
CA ARG A 153 6.81 -3.68 -12.32
C ARG A 153 7.68 -3.59 -13.58
N LYS A 154 7.13 -3.97 -14.74
CA LYS A 154 7.83 -3.83 -16.04
C LYS A 154 8.12 -2.37 -16.38
N ALA A 155 7.28 -1.44 -15.94
CA ALA A 155 7.52 0.00 -16.05
C ALA A 155 8.53 0.55 -15.01
N GLY A 156 8.99 -0.27 -14.04
CA GLY A 156 9.98 0.10 -13.04
C GLY A 156 9.41 0.59 -11.71
N PHE A 157 8.10 0.51 -11.49
CA PHE A 157 7.48 0.81 -10.20
C PHE A 157 7.63 -0.36 -9.23
N GLY A 158 7.93 -0.08 -7.96
CA GLY A 158 8.03 -1.09 -6.90
C GLY A 158 7.05 -0.86 -5.75
N SER A 159 6.54 0.36 -5.61
CA SER A 159 5.51 0.68 -4.63
C SER A 159 4.57 1.76 -5.15
N VAL A 160 3.35 1.74 -4.65
CA VAL A 160 2.27 2.63 -5.06
C VAL A 160 1.47 3.08 -3.85
N ASN A 161 1.03 4.33 -3.84
CA ASN A 161 0.03 4.84 -2.92
C ASN A 161 -1.34 4.69 -3.58
N VAL A 162 -2.13 3.77 -3.04
CA VAL A 162 -3.43 3.38 -3.58
C VAL A 162 -4.51 4.27 -3.00
N ILE A 163 -5.34 4.84 -3.87
CA ILE A 163 -6.40 5.80 -3.53
C ILE A 163 -7.72 5.32 -4.14
N SER A 164 -8.78 5.36 -3.35
CA SER A 164 -10.14 5.23 -3.88
C SER A 164 -10.51 6.50 -4.64
N ARG A 165 -10.85 6.41 -5.93
CA ARG A 165 -11.16 7.59 -6.77
C ARG A 165 -12.63 7.97 -6.77
N ASP A 166 -13.36 7.65 -5.70
CA ASP A 166 -14.80 7.84 -5.62
C ASP A 166 -15.20 8.86 -4.53
N GLY A 167 -15.82 9.97 -4.95
CA GLY A 167 -16.31 11.04 -4.09
C GLY A 167 -15.41 12.27 -3.99
N ILE A 168 -15.89 13.27 -3.26
CA ILE A 168 -15.22 14.54 -2.95
C ILE A 168 -14.26 14.33 -1.78
N ALA A 169 -14.73 13.78 -0.66
CA ALA A 169 -13.85 13.28 0.39
C ALA A 169 -13.73 11.77 0.20
N ARG A 170 -12.55 11.30 -0.22
CA ARG A 170 -12.32 9.94 -0.72
C ARG A 170 -11.74 8.97 0.31
N GLY A 171 -11.78 9.38 1.58
CA GLY A 171 -11.24 8.62 2.70
C GLY A 171 -9.71 8.53 2.69
N VAL A 172 -9.19 7.43 3.23
CA VAL A 172 -7.77 7.27 3.57
C VAL A 172 -7.09 6.26 2.63
N SER A 173 -5.98 6.68 2.03
CA SER A 173 -5.14 5.83 1.18
C SER A 173 -4.19 4.93 1.97
N ALA A 174 -3.66 3.91 1.28
CA ALA A 174 -2.67 2.99 1.81
C ALA A 174 -1.44 2.91 0.88
N ALA A 175 -0.25 2.76 1.46
CA ALA A 175 0.97 2.49 0.71
C ALA A 175 1.14 0.98 0.56
N VAL A 176 1.36 0.54 -0.67
CA VAL A 176 1.33 -0.86 -1.07
C VAL A 176 2.55 -1.15 -1.94
N SER A 177 3.20 -2.29 -1.72
CA SER A 177 4.26 -2.80 -2.59
C SER A 177 3.66 -3.48 -3.82
N LEU A 178 4.41 -3.59 -4.91
CA LEU A 178 3.99 -4.41 -6.06
C LEU A 178 4.54 -5.84 -5.97
N ASN A 179 4.84 -6.32 -4.77
CA ASN A 179 5.38 -7.66 -4.55
C ASN A 179 4.30 -8.74 -4.72
N GLU A 180 4.73 -9.97 -5.03
CA GLU A 180 3.84 -11.13 -5.03
C GLU A 180 3.68 -11.63 -3.59
N GLY A 181 2.45 -11.62 -3.09
CA GLY A 181 2.17 -12.03 -1.73
C GLY A 181 0.70 -11.85 -1.37
N ALA A 182 0.36 -12.26 -0.16
CA ALA A 182 -0.97 -12.02 0.40
C ALA A 182 -1.19 -10.52 0.64
N ASP A 183 -2.43 -10.05 0.47
CA ASP A 183 -2.80 -8.63 0.55
C ASP A 183 -2.27 -7.94 1.82
N ASN A 184 -2.29 -8.64 2.96
CA ASN A 184 -1.81 -8.13 4.24
C ASN A 184 -0.27 -7.97 4.33
N ALA A 185 0.49 -8.75 3.56
CA ALA A 185 1.95 -8.68 3.53
C ALA A 185 2.46 -7.60 2.56
N VAL A 186 1.63 -7.21 1.60
CA VAL A 186 1.96 -6.27 0.54
C VAL A 186 1.69 -4.82 0.97
N ILE A 187 0.81 -4.59 1.96
CA ILE A 187 0.58 -3.28 2.56
C ILE A 187 1.79 -2.86 3.39
N LEU A 188 2.44 -1.78 2.97
CA LEU A 188 3.59 -1.18 3.67
C LEU A 188 3.15 -0.23 4.78
N LYS A 189 2.08 0.53 4.54
CA LYS A 189 1.46 1.43 5.51
C LYS A 189 -0.04 1.49 5.26
N ASP A 190 -0.81 1.22 6.31
CA ASP A 190 -2.27 1.07 6.23
C ASP A 190 -3.01 2.41 6.10
N GLN A 191 -2.41 3.50 6.59
CA GLN A 191 -2.93 4.87 6.49
C GLN A 191 -1.82 5.83 6.05
N THR A 192 -1.97 6.45 4.88
CA THR A 192 -0.99 7.39 4.32
C THR A 192 -1.48 8.83 4.30
N ALA A 193 -2.60 9.08 3.64
CA ALA A 193 -3.14 10.42 3.43
C ALA A 193 -4.66 10.39 3.33
N ALA A 194 -5.29 11.51 3.71
CA ALA A 194 -6.67 11.79 3.37
C ALA A 194 -6.74 12.34 1.94
N ASN A 195 -7.65 11.81 1.13
CA ASN A 195 -7.71 12.14 -0.29
C ASN A 195 -8.96 12.94 -0.61
N TYR A 196 -8.80 14.00 -1.40
CA TYR A 196 -9.88 14.88 -1.80
C TYR A 196 -9.97 15.02 -3.31
N SER A 197 -11.16 15.30 -3.82
CA SER A 197 -11.44 15.61 -5.21
C SER A 197 -12.60 16.60 -5.29
N PHE A 198 -12.82 17.20 -6.46
CA PHE A 198 -14.02 18.01 -6.69
C PHE A 198 -15.12 17.25 -7.47
N ASN A 199 -14.89 15.96 -7.74
CA ASN A 199 -15.82 15.10 -8.44
C ASN A 199 -16.66 14.31 -7.42
N LYS A 200 -17.98 14.26 -7.63
CA LYS A 200 -18.91 13.49 -6.79
C LYS A 200 -18.76 11.98 -6.89
N GLY A 201 -18.03 11.48 -7.88
CA GLY A 201 -17.89 10.05 -8.16
C GLY A 201 -19.25 9.42 -8.44
N THR A 202 -19.56 8.34 -7.73
CA THR A 202 -20.80 7.56 -7.85
C THR A 202 -21.93 8.02 -6.92
N SER A 203 -21.78 9.17 -6.26
CA SER A 203 -22.83 9.75 -5.42
C SER A 203 -24.13 10.00 -6.21
N SER A 204 -25.24 9.49 -5.67
CA SER A 204 -26.58 9.71 -6.22
C SER A 204 -27.20 11.03 -5.76
N ASN A 205 -26.62 11.72 -4.78
CA ASN A 205 -27.12 13.02 -4.31
C ASN A 205 -27.02 14.09 -5.41
N ASP A 206 -28.05 14.93 -5.50
CA ASP A 206 -28.09 16.05 -6.44
C ASP A 206 -27.02 17.11 -6.10
N TYR A 207 -26.90 17.45 -4.82
CA TYR A 207 -25.89 18.38 -4.34
C TYR A 207 -24.53 17.69 -4.14
N PRO A 208 -23.40 18.28 -4.58
CA PRO A 208 -23.25 19.51 -5.36
C PRO A 208 -23.41 19.33 -6.88
N THR A 209 -23.84 20.37 -7.58
CA THR A 209 -23.95 20.38 -9.06
C THR A 209 -22.85 21.20 -9.75
N SER A 210 -22.07 21.98 -8.99
CA SER A 210 -21.02 22.87 -9.49
C SER A 210 -19.73 22.72 -8.67
N LEU A 211 -18.61 23.17 -9.23
CA LEU A 211 -17.32 23.21 -8.53
C LEU A 211 -17.40 24.05 -7.24
N MET A 212 -18.09 25.20 -7.30
CA MET A 212 -18.35 26.03 -6.12
C MET A 212 -19.13 25.25 -5.06
N GLY A 213 -20.13 24.47 -5.46
CA GLY A 213 -20.87 23.58 -4.58
C GLY A 213 -19.98 22.52 -3.93
N SER A 214 -19.06 21.89 -4.69
CA SER A 214 -18.12 20.91 -4.15
C SER A 214 -17.19 21.50 -3.08
N ILE A 215 -16.71 22.73 -3.30
CA ILE A 215 -15.87 23.44 -2.32
C ILE A 215 -16.69 23.82 -1.08
N ALA A 216 -17.90 24.35 -1.28
CA ALA A 216 -18.80 24.74 -0.19
C ALA A 216 -19.16 23.53 0.68
N LEU A 217 -19.51 22.39 0.08
CA LEU A 217 -19.77 21.14 0.78
C LEU A 217 -18.55 20.70 1.60
N LEU A 218 -17.36 20.69 1.00
CA LEU A 218 -16.15 20.27 1.70
C LEU A 218 -15.87 21.16 2.91
N ARG A 219 -16.00 22.50 2.76
CA ARG A 219 -15.85 23.45 3.87
C ARG A 219 -16.89 23.22 4.96
N GLN A 220 -18.16 23.05 4.58
CA GLN A 220 -19.24 22.76 5.53
C GLN A 220 -18.93 21.50 6.33
N THR A 221 -18.49 20.42 5.69
CA THR A 221 -18.10 19.18 6.37
C THR A 221 -17.01 19.42 7.43
N TYR A 222 -16.03 20.27 7.14
CA TYR A 222 -15.00 20.60 8.14
C TYR A 222 -15.53 21.44 9.29
N TYR A 223 -16.42 22.40 9.03
CA TYR A 223 -17.06 23.18 10.10
C TYR A 223 -17.95 22.31 10.97
N ASP A 224 -18.73 21.41 10.37
CA ASP A 224 -19.55 20.45 11.10
C ASP A 224 -18.66 19.55 11.98
N ALA A 225 -17.54 19.05 11.45
CA ALA A 225 -16.60 18.22 12.21
C ALA A 225 -15.83 18.96 13.32
N GLN A 226 -15.78 20.30 13.29
CA GLN A 226 -15.21 21.11 14.38
C GLN A 226 -16.25 21.45 15.45
N TRP A 227 -17.53 21.53 15.05
CA TRP A 227 -18.63 21.89 15.93
C TRP A 227 -19.05 20.74 16.85
N TYR A 228 -19.07 19.51 16.31
CA TYR A 228 -19.39 18.28 17.03
C TYR A 228 -18.14 17.61 17.60
#